data_AF-A0A8H7ACG3-F1
#
_entry.id   AF-A0A8H7ACG3-F1
#
_cell.length_a   1.000
_cell.length_b   1.000
_cell.length_c   1.000
_cell.angle_alpha   90.00
_cell.angle_beta   90.00
_cell.angle_gamma   90.00
#
_symmetry.space_group_name_H-M   'P 1'
#
loop_
_entity.id
_entity.type
_entity.pdbx_description
1 polymer ?
#
loop_
_entity_poly.entity_id
_entity_poly.type
_entity_poly.pdbx_seq_one_letter_code
_entity_poly.pdbx_strand_id
1 'polypeptide(L)'
;MSSDAARINTIRQLALAGSKKAESLDHVCYAHLKAVGGHCGLQTKMLKREELQIRIQIFYQHHEDLDALRTDPLHYFWFRRADRPAVPVDRLGIYSTKPISQPQLTAITDSDAARLVKEITGSENAWPIWLEEGSLNVSRIFAWMFVGITIGEKHEAGIGPLIEDEFLMYKHHQREINGKPNRGWLRTMLYLLTQQLIRQDPQYWMLYVAMRPDHNQRLVSYPYYTKFARPGDSTVFRHMDMNIPEFLATSRGGNIIQESVSLDDKTAATGCTEI
;
A
#
# COMPACT_ATOMS: atom_id res chain seq x y z
N MET A 1 -28.23 -6.96 -23.36
CA MET A 1 -27.49 -5.71 -23.62
C MET A 1 -28.06 -5.08 -24.87
N SER A 2 -28.52 -3.83 -24.81
CA SER A 2 -28.98 -3.09 -26.00
C SER A 2 -27.78 -2.84 -26.91
N SER A 3 -27.90 -3.13 -28.20
CA SER A 3 -26.81 -2.92 -29.17
C SER A 3 -26.50 -1.43 -29.30
N ASP A 4 -25.26 -1.08 -29.65
CA ASP A 4 -24.86 0.32 -29.79
C ASP A 4 -25.73 1.08 -30.81
N ALA A 5 -26.18 0.41 -31.87
CA ALA A 5 -27.16 0.93 -32.83
C ALA A 5 -28.48 1.38 -32.17
N ALA A 6 -28.99 0.62 -31.19
CA ALA A 6 -30.20 0.99 -30.46
C ALA A 6 -29.97 2.22 -29.57
N ARG A 7 -28.78 2.36 -28.97
CA ARG A 7 -28.41 3.54 -28.15
C ARG A 7 -28.33 4.80 -29.00
N ILE A 8 -27.71 4.71 -30.18
CA ILE A 8 -27.62 5.80 -31.16
C ILE A 8 -29.02 6.22 -31.63
N ASN A 9 -29.89 5.26 -31.91
CA ASN A 9 -31.27 5.53 -32.31
C ASN A 9 -32.04 6.25 -31.19
N THR A 10 -31.86 5.87 -29.92
CA THR A 10 -32.46 6.58 -28.78
C THR A 10 -32.00 8.04 -28.71
N ILE A 11 -30.71 8.33 -28.95
CA ILE A 11 -30.21 9.71 -28.99
C ILE A 11 -30.90 10.51 -30.12
N ARG A 12 -31.01 9.94 -31.33
CA ARG A 12 -31.71 10.59 -32.45
C ARG A 12 -33.16 10.90 -32.13
N GLN A 13 -33.90 9.92 -31.59
CA GLN A 13 -35.31 10.10 -31.24
C GLN A 13 -35.51 11.20 -30.19
N LEU A 14 -34.60 11.32 -29.22
CA LEU A 14 -34.68 12.37 -28.20
C LEU A 14 -34.33 13.76 -28.74
N ALA A 15 -33.36 13.86 -29.65
CA ALA A 15 -33.04 15.11 -30.34
C ALA A 15 -34.24 15.60 -31.19
N LEU A 16 -34.92 14.67 -31.89
CA LEU A 16 -36.11 14.97 -32.70
C LEU A 16 -37.34 15.30 -31.84
N ALA A 17 -37.54 14.64 -30.70
CA ALA A 17 -38.66 14.92 -29.79
C ALA A 17 -38.55 16.30 -29.13
N GLY A 18 -37.33 16.84 -28.97
CA GLY A 18 -37.08 18.14 -28.35
C GLY A 18 -37.15 19.33 -29.30
N SER A 19 -37.18 19.13 -30.61
CA SER A 19 -37.01 20.20 -31.60
C SER A 19 -37.73 19.92 -32.91
N LYS A 20 -38.68 20.79 -33.29
CA LYS A 20 -39.36 20.72 -34.59
C LYS A 20 -38.45 21.05 -35.79
N LYS A 21 -37.19 21.47 -35.59
CA LYS A 21 -36.33 22.00 -36.68
C LYS A 21 -34.82 21.78 -36.59
N ALA A 22 -34.28 21.10 -35.56
CA ALA A 22 -32.84 20.87 -35.44
C ALA A 22 -32.51 19.64 -34.58
N GLU A 23 -31.53 18.84 -35.00
CA GLU A 23 -30.93 17.74 -34.25
C GLU A 23 -30.11 18.24 -33.04
N SER A 24 -30.73 18.98 -32.11
CA SER A 24 -30.07 19.52 -30.91
C SER A 24 -30.64 18.92 -29.63
N LEU A 25 -29.75 18.68 -28.67
CA LEU A 25 -30.07 18.21 -27.33
C LEU A 25 -30.36 19.36 -26.33
N ASP A 26 -30.32 20.62 -26.76
CA ASP A 26 -30.46 21.81 -25.89
C ASP A 26 -31.79 21.84 -25.13
N HIS A 27 -32.83 21.22 -25.69
CA HIS A 27 -34.17 21.18 -25.11
C HIS A 27 -34.43 19.95 -24.23
N VAL A 28 -33.47 19.02 -24.15
CA VAL A 28 -33.61 17.80 -23.34
C VAL A 28 -33.29 18.12 -21.87
N CYS A 29 -34.20 17.73 -20.96
CA CYS A 29 -33.98 17.96 -19.53
C CYS A 29 -32.82 17.11 -18.99
N TYR A 30 -32.19 17.57 -17.91
CA TYR A 30 -31.02 16.90 -17.34
C TYR A 30 -31.29 15.44 -16.93
N ALA A 31 -32.49 15.14 -16.41
CA ALA A 31 -32.86 13.77 -16.04
C ALA A 31 -32.85 12.81 -17.24
N HIS A 32 -33.38 13.24 -18.39
CA HIS A 32 -33.34 12.45 -19.62
C HIS A 32 -31.93 12.32 -20.18
N LEU A 33 -31.14 13.40 -20.20
CA LEU A 33 -29.72 13.33 -20.57
C LEU A 33 -28.95 12.34 -19.70
N LYS A 34 -29.21 12.32 -18.40
CA LYS A 34 -28.57 11.40 -17.45
C LYS A 34 -28.93 9.94 -17.73
N ALA A 35 -30.20 9.67 -18.03
CA ALA A 35 -30.66 8.35 -18.43
C ALA A 35 -29.99 7.89 -19.73
N VAL A 36 -29.97 8.74 -20.76
CA VAL A 36 -29.30 8.46 -22.05
C VAL A 36 -27.82 8.20 -21.86
N GLY A 37 -27.11 9.08 -21.16
CA GLY A 37 -25.68 8.91 -20.90
C GLY A 37 -25.39 7.60 -20.16
N GLY A 38 -26.21 7.26 -19.16
CA GLY A 38 -26.11 5.97 -18.47
C GLY A 38 -26.35 4.77 -19.38
N HIS A 39 -27.27 4.86 -20.34
CA HIS A 39 -27.48 3.82 -21.35
C HIS A 39 -26.34 3.72 -22.37
N CYS A 40 -25.66 4.83 -22.67
CA CYS A 40 -24.46 4.87 -23.52
C CYS A 40 -23.19 4.36 -22.81
N GLY A 41 -23.30 4.02 -21.52
CA GLY A 41 -22.17 3.58 -20.71
C GLY A 41 -21.35 4.72 -20.11
N LEU A 42 -21.81 5.97 -20.22
CA LEU A 42 -21.13 7.13 -19.66
C LEU A 42 -21.27 7.18 -18.12
N GLN A 43 -20.24 7.69 -17.46
CA GLN A 43 -20.25 8.04 -16.05
C GLN A 43 -20.94 9.39 -15.85
N THR A 44 -22.14 9.39 -15.26
CA THR A 44 -22.99 10.58 -15.16
C THR A 44 -23.13 11.17 -13.75
N LYS A 45 -22.50 10.57 -12.73
CA LYS A 45 -22.77 10.87 -11.31
C LYS A 45 -22.40 12.30 -10.90
N MET A 46 -21.36 12.90 -11.50
CA MET A 46 -20.78 14.19 -11.10
C MET A 46 -20.78 15.25 -12.21
N LEU A 47 -21.48 15.00 -13.33
CA LEU A 47 -21.45 15.90 -14.48
C LEU A 47 -22.51 16.97 -14.41
N LYS A 48 -22.14 18.20 -14.78
CA LYS A 48 -23.11 19.27 -15.07
C LYS A 48 -23.86 18.96 -16.37
N ARG A 49 -24.98 19.64 -16.58
CA ARG A 49 -25.86 19.41 -17.75
C ARG A 49 -25.11 19.61 -19.06
N GLU A 50 -24.33 20.69 -19.15
CA GLU A 50 -23.60 21.11 -20.35
C GLU A 50 -22.50 20.09 -20.70
N GLU A 51 -21.74 19.65 -19.69
CA GLU A 51 -20.70 18.62 -19.84
C GLU A 51 -21.29 17.29 -20.31
N LEU A 52 -22.42 16.89 -19.73
CA LEU A 52 -23.09 15.65 -20.11
C LEU A 52 -23.61 15.72 -21.55
N GLN A 53 -24.16 16.86 -21.95
CA GLN A 53 -24.62 17.09 -23.32
C GLN A 53 -23.46 16.99 -24.31
N ILE A 54 -22.33 17.63 -24.03
CA ILE A 54 -21.12 17.55 -24.86
C ILE A 54 -20.66 16.09 -25.01
N ARG A 55 -20.62 15.32 -23.91
CA ARG A 55 -20.21 13.90 -23.97
C ARG A 55 -21.15 13.05 -24.79
N ILE A 56 -22.47 13.25 -24.68
CA ILE A 56 -23.47 12.54 -25.49
C ILE A 56 -23.34 12.91 -26.97
N GLN A 57 -23.07 14.18 -27.26
CA GLN A 57 -22.87 14.63 -28.64
C GLN A 57 -21.61 14.04 -29.26
N ILE A 58 -20.49 13.99 -28.52
CA ILE A 58 -19.26 13.33 -28.97
C ILE A 58 -19.49 11.82 -29.15
N PHE A 59 -20.17 11.17 -28.21
CA PHE A 59 -20.57 9.77 -28.37
C PHE A 59 -21.35 9.53 -29.67
N TYR A 60 -22.30 10.41 -29.98
CA TYR A 60 -23.08 10.34 -31.22
C TYR A 60 -22.24 10.62 -32.48
N GLN A 61 -21.30 11.56 -32.42
CA GLN A 61 -20.39 11.84 -33.55
C GLN A 61 -19.50 10.63 -33.88
N HIS A 62 -19.08 9.86 -32.88
CA HIS A 62 -18.28 8.64 -33.03
C HIS A 62 -19.12 7.36 -33.18
N HIS A 63 -20.39 7.46 -33.57
CA HIS A 63 -21.30 6.31 -33.62
C HIS A 63 -20.87 5.18 -34.56
N GLU A 64 -20.02 5.46 -35.55
CA GLU A 64 -19.46 4.47 -36.49
C GLU A 64 -18.28 3.69 -35.88
N ASP A 65 -17.57 4.26 -34.89
CA ASP A 65 -16.42 3.64 -34.22
C ASP A 65 -16.37 4.01 -32.73
N LEU A 66 -17.31 3.44 -31.98
CA LEU A 66 -17.41 3.67 -30.54
C LEU A 66 -16.27 3.01 -29.75
N ASP A 67 -15.65 1.97 -30.28
CA ASP A 67 -14.57 1.28 -29.60
C ASP A 67 -13.28 2.11 -29.60
N ALA A 68 -13.01 2.85 -30.69
CA ALA A 68 -11.95 3.86 -30.70
C ALA A 68 -12.21 4.94 -29.63
N LEU A 69 -13.43 5.48 -29.55
CA LEU A 69 -13.76 6.48 -28.53
C LEU A 69 -13.62 5.93 -27.09
N ARG A 70 -14.00 4.67 -26.87
CA ARG A 70 -13.93 4.00 -25.56
C ARG A 70 -12.50 3.68 -25.11
N THR A 71 -11.55 3.58 -26.04
CA THR A 71 -10.14 3.26 -25.79
C THR A 71 -9.22 4.48 -25.89
N ASP A 72 -9.71 5.59 -26.42
CA ASP A 72 -8.97 6.84 -26.57
C ASP A 72 -8.47 7.40 -25.21
N PRO A 73 -7.17 7.76 -25.08
CA PRO A 73 -6.60 8.27 -23.83
C PRO A 73 -7.29 9.51 -23.24
N LEU A 74 -7.96 10.34 -24.06
CA LEU A 74 -8.64 11.55 -23.61
C LEU A 74 -10.10 11.31 -23.22
N HIS A 75 -10.70 10.20 -23.65
CA HIS A 75 -12.14 9.95 -23.49
C HIS A 75 -12.47 8.65 -22.75
N TYR A 76 -11.55 7.70 -22.61
CA TYR A 76 -11.83 6.39 -22.00
C TYR A 76 -12.43 6.48 -20.60
N PHE A 77 -12.01 7.48 -19.81
CA PHE A 77 -12.48 7.70 -18.43
C PHE A 77 -13.92 8.22 -18.37
N TRP A 78 -14.52 8.61 -19.50
CA TRP A 78 -15.93 8.96 -19.57
C TRP A 78 -16.84 7.75 -19.43
N PHE A 79 -16.34 6.55 -19.76
CA PHE A 79 -17.13 5.33 -19.78
C PHE A 79 -16.97 4.53 -18.48
N ARG A 80 -18.00 3.79 -18.10
CA ARG A 80 -17.92 2.80 -17.03
C ARG A 80 -16.99 1.66 -17.49
N ARG A 81 -16.27 1.06 -16.55
CA ARG A 81 -15.35 -0.05 -16.82
C ARG A 81 -16.04 -1.24 -17.50
N ALA A 82 -17.32 -1.47 -17.23
CA ALA A 82 -18.11 -2.54 -17.85
C ALA A 82 -18.57 -2.22 -19.29
N ASP A 83 -18.50 -0.95 -19.72
CA ASP A 83 -19.00 -0.48 -21.01
C ASP A 83 -17.87 -0.03 -21.95
N ARG A 84 -16.61 -0.39 -21.65
CA ARG A 84 -15.45 -0.13 -22.52
C ARG A 84 -14.51 -1.34 -22.57
N PRO A 85 -13.75 -1.53 -23.67
CA PRO A 85 -12.72 -2.55 -23.72
C PRO A 85 -11.67 -2.37 -22.62
N ALA A 86 -11.08 -3.49 -22.18
CA ALA A 86 -10.00 -3.46 -21.20
C ALA A 86 -8.76 -2.77 -21.80
N VAL A 87 -8.22 -1.79 -21.08
CA VAL A 87 -6.98 -1.08 -21.46
C VAL A 87 -5.83 -1.49 -20.54
N PRO A 88 -4.54 -1.36 -20.95
CA PRO A 88 -3.40 -1.76 -20.12
C PRO A 88 -3.39 -1.15 -18.71
N VAL A 89 -3.82 0.11 -18.56
CA VAL A 89 -3.90 0.81 -17.26
C VAL A 89 -4.86 0.14 -16.27
N ASP A 90 -5.87 -0.60 -16.74
CA ASP A 90 -6.83 -1.29 -15.87
C ASP A 90 -6.19 -2.44 -15.08
N ARG A 91 -5.03 -2.92 -15.54
CA ARG A 91 -4.23 -3.96 -14.86
C ARG A 91 -3.40 -3.42 -13.70
N LEU A 92 -3.24 -2.09 -13.60
CA LEU A 92 -2.42 -1.48 -12.56
C LEU A 92 -3.08 -1.55 -11.17
N GLY A 93 -4.41 -1.73 -11.08
CA GLY A 93 -5.09 -1.90 -9.79
C GLY A 93 -4.80 -0.74 -8.82
N ILE A 94 -4.22 -1.05 -7.67
CA ILE A 94 -3.81 -0.05 -6.67
C ILE A 94 -2.72 0.91 -7.17
N TYR A 95 -1.97 0.54 -8.20
CA TYR A 95 -0.95 1.37 -8.84
C TYR A 95 -1.52 2.30 -9.92
N SER A 96 -2.85 2.32 -10.12
CA SER A 96 -3.51 3.24 -11.07
C SER A 96 -3.68 4.66 -10.53
N THR A 97 -3.43 4.88 -9.25
CA THR A 97 -3.44 6.20 -8.63
C THR A 97 -2.23 6.99 -9.12
N LYS A 98 -2.47 8.15 -9.72
CA LYS A 98 -1.38 9.09 -10.00
C LYS A 98 -0.77 9.50 -8.66
N PRO A 99 0.55 9.43 -8.48
CA PRO A 99 1.17 10.02 -7.30
C PRO A 99 0.76 11.49 -7.27
N ILE A 100 0.06 11.89 -6.20
CA ILE A 100 -0.13 13.31 -5.90
C ILE A 100 1.27 13.89 -5.84
N SER A 101 1.52 15.03 -6.51
CA SER A 101 2.77 15.77 -6.36
C SER A 101 2.97 16.04 -4.87
N GLN A 102 3.77 15.20 -4.23
CA GLN A 102 4.02 15.32 -2.80
C GLN A 102 4.90 16.53 -2.58
N PRO A 103 4.68 17.30 -1.50
CA PRO A 103 5.61 18.34 -1.12
C PRO A 103 7.01 17.74 -1.03
N GLN A 104 8.00 18.52 -1.46
CA GLN A 104 9.39 18.13 -1.30
C GLN A 104 9.68 18.08 0.20
N LEU A 105 9.91 16.88 0.72
CA LEU A 105 10.30 16.72 2.11
C LEU A 105 11.72 17.29 2.30
N THR A 106 11.96 17.94 3.43
CA THR A 106 13.28 18.45 3.80
C THR A 106 14.26 17.29 3.83
N ALA A 107 15.39 17.39 3.12
CA ALA A 107 16.41 16.36 3.15
C ALA A 107 16.96 16.18 4.58
N ILE A 108 17.13 14.92 5.00
CA ILE A 108 17.77 14.56 6.28
C ILE A 108 19.27 14.51 6.04
N THR A 109 20.03 15.20 6.88
CA THR A 109 21.50 15.17 6.87
C THR A 109 22.03 14.10 7.84
N ASP A 110 23.31 13.72 7.73
CA ASP A 110 23.97 12.86 8.72
C ASP A 110 23.89 13.43 10.14
N SER A 111 23.93 14.75 10.28
CA SER A 111 23.80 15.42 11.58
C SER A 111 22.38 15.27 12.14
N ASP A 112 21.36 15.33 11.29
CA ASP A 112 19.97 15.08 11.70
C ASP A 112 19.80 13.61 12.09
N ALA A 113 20.35 12.70 11.30
CA ALA A 113 20.32 11.26 11.57
C ALA A 113 20.98 10.92 12.91
N ALA A 114 22.19 11.42 13.17
CA ALA A 114 22.89 11.24 14.43
C ALA A 114 22.07 11.74 15.63
N ARG A 115 21.45 12.93 15.49
CA ARG A 115 20.57 13.51 16.52
C ARG A 115 19.34 12.64 16.77
N LEU A 116 18.66 12.19 15.71
CA LEU A 116 17.47 11.34 15.80
C LEU A 116 17.79 10.00 16.46
N VAL A 117 18.89 9.35 16.07
CA VAL A 117 19.33 8.09 16.67
C VAL A 117 19.62 8.28 18.16
N LYS A 118 20.32 9.35 18.53
CA LYS A 118 20.55 9.69 19.94
C LYS A 118 19.25 9.92 20.71
N GLU A 119 18.31 10.68 20.17
CA GLU A 119 17.02 10.98 20.82
C GLU A 119 16.17 9.72 21.02
N ILE A 120 16.12 8.83 20.03
CA ILE A 120 15.31 7.60 20.07
C ILE A 120 15.96 6.53 20.96
N THR A 121 17.28 6.37 20.87
CA THR A 121 18.00 5.32 21.62
C THR A 121 18.42 5.76 23.02
N GLY A 122 18.49 7.08 23.27
CA GLY A 122 19.08 7.65 24.47
C GLY A 122 20.61 7.50 24.56
N SER A 123 21.29 7.10 23.49
CA SER A 123 22.72 6.78 23.47
C SER A 123 23.51 7.66 22.51
N GLU A 124 24.56 8.33 23.02
CA GLU A 124 25.52 9.09 22.21
C GLU A 124 26.34 8.20 21.27
N ASN A 125 26.53 6.93 21.64
CA ASN A 125 27.40 6.00 20.92
C ASN A 125 26.66 5.19 19.86
N ALA A 126 25.33 5.23 19.83
CA ALA A 126 24.54 4.42 18.89
C ALA A 126 24.83 4.75 17.42
N TRP A 127 25.01 6.03 17.09
CA TRP A 127 25.33 6.44 15.73
C TRP A 127 26.75 6.03 15.29
N PRO A 128 27.82 6.29 16.08
CA PRO A 128 29.14 5.75 15.79
C PRO A 128 29.17 4.22 15.61
N ILE A 129 28.50 3.47 16.49
CA ILE A 129 28.42 1.99 16.38
C ILE A 129 27.76 1.59 15.06
N TRP A 130 26.66 2.22 14.68
CA TRP A 130 26.01 1.94 13.39
C TRP A 130 26.94 2.18 12.21
N LEU A 131 27.69 3.28 12.21
CA LEU A 131 28.63 3.60 11.12
C LEU A 131 29.81 2.64 11.04
N GLU A 132 30.29 2.13 12.19
CA GLU A 132 31.42 1.22 12.27
C GLU A 132 31.04 -0.23 11.98
N GLU A 133 29.97 -0.71 12.61
CA GLU A 133 29.58 -2.13 12.59
C GLU A 133 28.53 -2.45 11.52
N GLY A 134 27.82 -1.44 11.00
CA GLY A 134 26.69 -1.65 10.09
C GLY A 134 25.49 -2.36 10.74
N SER A 135 25.49 -2.47 12.07
CA SER A 135 24.42 -3.08 12.85
C SER A 135 24.24 -2.35 14.19
N LEU A 136 23.02 -2.33 14.71
CA LEU A 136 22.71 -1.67 15.98
C LEU A 136 21.51 -2.35 16.66
N ASN A 137 21.68 -2.68 17.93
CA ASN A 137 20.57 -3.12 18.78
C ASN A 137 19.92 -1.91 19.46
N VAL A 138 18.63 -1.71 19.22
CA VAL A 138 17.85 -0.64 19.85
C VAL A 138 16.91 -1.23 20.89
N SER A 139 17.17 -0.93 22.16
CA SER A 139 16.36 -1.42 23.26
C SER A 139 15.13 -0.55 23.50
N ARG A 140 14.03 -1.19 23.95
CA ARG A 140 12.84 -0.53 24.54
C ARG A 140 12.03 0.40 23.64
N ILE A 141 12.30 0.47 22.34
CA ILE A 141 11.51 1.28 21.38
C ILE A 141 10.01 0.92 21.38
N PHE A 142 9.66 -0.34 21.67
CA PHE A 142 8.27 -0.80 21.83
C PHE A 142 7.91 -1.23 23.25
N ALA A 143 8.66 -0.79 24.26
CA ALA A 143 8.38 -1.19 25.65
C ALA A 143 6.96 -0.79 26.10
N TRP A 144 6.42 0.29 25.53
CA TRP A 144 5.06 0.76 25.81
C TRP A 144 3.98 -0.29 25.52
N MET A 145 4.21 -1.25 24.62
CA MET A 145 3.25 -2.32 24.33
C MET A 145 3.04 -3.27 25.53
N PHE A 146 3.98 -3.29 26.46
CA PHE A 146 3.97 -4.19 27.62
C PHE A 146 3.67 -3.45 28.93
N VAL A 147 3.65 -2.12 28.92
CA VAL A 147 3.38 -1.29 30.09
C VAL A 147 1.90 -0.93 30.12
N GLY A 148 1.21 -1.28 31.21
CA GLY A 148 -0.17 -0.88 31.43
C GLY A 148 -0.32 0.62 31.63
N ILE A 149 -1.48 1.16 31.28
CA ILE A 149 -1.81 2.57 31.46
C ILE A 149 -2.94 2.71 32.48
N THR A 150 -2.87 3.77 33.29
CA THR A 150 -3.94 4.13 34.21
C THR A 150 -4.66 5.36 33.69
N ILE A 151 -5.97 5.24 33.46
CA ILE A 151 -6.84 6.33 33.02
C ILE A 151 -7.90 6.54 34.11
N GLY A 152 -7.72 7.59 34.93
CA GLY A 152 -8.55 7.82 36.11
C GLY A 152 -8.34 6.71 37.15
N GLU A 153 -9.43 6.05 37.54
CA GLU A 153 -9.40 4.91 38.48
C GLU A 153 -9.21 3.55 37.78
N LYS A 154 -9.20 3.51 36.45
CA LYS A 154 -9.06 2.27 35.68
C LYS A 154 -7.61 2.02 35.30
N HIS A 155 -7.15 0.80 35.58
CA HIS A 155 -5.87 0.30 35.11
C HIS A 155 -6.12 -0.68 33.95
N GLU A 156 -5.57 -0.38 32.79
CA GLU A 156 -5.58 -1.23 31.60
C GLU A 156 -4.19 -1.86 31.44
N ALA A 157 -4.14 -3.18 31.30
CA ALA A 157 -2.88 -3.87 31.05
C ALA A 157 -2.30 -3.49 29.67
N GLY A 158 -0.99 -3.68 29.50
CA GLY A 158 -0.37 -3.60 28.18
C GLY A 158 -0.95 -4.66 27.23
N ILE A 159 -0.72 -4.50 25.94
CA ILE A 159 -1.21 -5.41 24.90
C ILE A 159 -0.37 -6.69 24.76
N GLY A 160 0.76 -6.82 25.49
CA GLY A 160 1.64 -7.99 25.48
C GLY A 160 0.92 -9.36 25.49
N PRO A 161 -0.04 -9.62 26.39
CA PRO A 161 -0.79 -10.88 26.39
C PRO A 161 -1.57 -11.14 25.09
N LEU A 162 -2.19 -10.10 24.51
CA LEU A 162 -2.90 -10.21 23.23
C LEU A 162 -1.95 -10.55 22.10
N ILE A 163 -0.72 -10.01 22.13
CA ILE A 163 0.32 -10.36 21.16
C ILE A 163 0.64 -11.85 21.26
N GLU A 164 0.84 -12.40 22.46
CA GLU A 164 1.11 -13.84 22.62
C GLU A 164 -0.05 -14.70 22.12
N ASP A 165 -1.30 -14.32 22.40
CA ASP A 165 -2.49 -15.00 21.89
C ASP A 165 -2.55 -15.03 20.36
N GLU A 166 -2.21 -13.92 19.69
CA GLU A 166 -2.07 -13.89 18.21
C GLU A 166 -1.04 -14.92 17.74
N PHE A 167 0.14 -14.97 18.38
CA PHE A 167 1.22 -15.91 18.04
C PHE A 167 0.81 -17.38 18.26
N LEU A 168 0.13 -17.69 19.37
CA LEU A 168 -0.38 -19.02 19.66
C LEU A 168 -1.45 -19.45 18.65
N MET A 169 -2.36 -18.54 18.29
CA MET A 169 -3.38 -18.79 17.28
C MET A 169 -2.75 -19.16 15.93
N TYR A 170 -1.79 -18.37 15.44
CA TYR A 170 -1.15 -18.67 14.15
C TYR A 170 -0.34 -19.96 14.20
N LYS A 171 0.36 -20.22 15.31
CA LYS A 171 1.09 -21.48 15.50
C LYS A 171 0.15 -22.69 15.40
N HIS A 172 -1.03 -22.61 16.03
CA HIS A 172 -2.03 -23.69 15.96
C HIS A 172 -2.50 -23.97 14.53
N HIS A 173 -2.70 -22.93 13.73
CA HIS A 173 -3.18 -23.05 12.35
C HIS A 173 -2.08 -23.30 11.32
N GLN A 174 -0.83 -23.35 11.74
CA GLN A 174 0.26 -23.50 10.79
C GLN A 174 0.48 -24.97 10.42
N ARG A 175 0.31 -25.27 9.13
CA ARG A 175 0.63 -26.58 8.58
C ARG A 175 2.13 -26.82 8.46
N GLU A 176 2.53 -28.08 8.57
CA GLU A 176 3.82 -28.52 8.06
C GLU A 176 3.82 -28.52 6.53
N ILE A 177 4.99 -28.29 5.92
CA ILE A 177 5.17 -28.35 4.48
C ILE A 177 5.97 -29.62 4.18
N ASN A 178 5.38 -30.57 3.46
CA ASN A 178 6.00 -31.85 3.12
C ASN A 178 6.49 -32.64 4.35
N GLY A 179 5.73 -32.61 5.45
CA GLY A 179 6.08 -33.28 6.71
C GLY A 179 7.35 -32.74 7.39
N LYS A 180 7.80 -31.54 7.00
CA LYS A 180 8.94 -30.87 7.62
C LYS A 180 8.45 -29.84 8.65
N PRO A 181 9.09 -29.79 9.83
CA PRO A 181 8.76 -28.80 10.84
C PRO A 181 9.11 -27.40 10.33
N ASN A 182 8.36 -26.42 10.80
CA ASN A 182 8.51 -25.03 10.36
C ASN A 182 9.68 -24.29 11.03
N ARG A 183 10.49 -24.96 11.87
CA ARG A 183 11.70 -24.40 12.52
C ARG A 183 11.43 -23.08 13.26
N GLY A 184 10.29 -23.00 13.94
CA GLY A 184 9.85 -21.78 14.63
C GLY A 184 9.34 -20.65 13.71
N TRP A 185 9.33 -20.77 12.39
CA TRP A 185 8.82 -19.72 11.50
C TRP A 185 7.31 -19.77 11.36
N LEU A 186 6.62 -18.62 11.51
CA LEU A 186 5.18 -18.49 11.30
C LEU A 186 4.86 -17.92 9.90
N ARG A 187 5.02 -18.76 8.86
CA ARG A 187 5.01 -18.32 7.44
C ARG A 187 3.69 -17.73 6.95
N THR A 188 2.59 -17.99 7.64
CA THR A 188 1.26 -17.46 7.32
C THR A 188 0.96 -16.13 8.03
N MET A 189 1.84 -15.68 8.93
CA MET A 189 1.63 -14.55 9.82
C MET A 189 2.26 -13.26 9.25
N LEU A 190 1.58 -12.63 8.27
CA LEU A 190 2.11 -11.47 7.53
C LEU A 190 1.49 -10.11 7.91
N TYR A 191 0.25 -10.12 8.41
CA TYR A 191 -0.61 -8.93 8.52
C TYR A 191 -1.27 -8.76 9.89
N LEU A 192 -0.60 -9.18 10.98
CA LEU A 192 -1.13 -9.03 12.34
C LEU A 192 -1.38 -7.58 12.72
N LEU A 193 -2.31 -7.36 13.65
CA LEU A 193 -2.49 -6.06 14.28
C LEU A 193 -1.18 -5.59 14.92
N THR A 194 -0.47 -6.47 15.63
CA THR A 194 0.84 -6.17 16.22
C THR A 194 1.85 -5.68 15.18
N GLN A 195 1.94 -6.37 14.03
CA GLN A 195 2.86 -5.98 12.96
C GLN A 195 2.46 -4.65 12.32
N GLN A 196 1.16 -4.41 12.13
CA GLN A 196 0.67 -3.15 11.59
C GLN A 196 0.95 -1.99 12.54
N LEU A 197 0.78 -2.19 13.84
CA LEU A 197 1.03 -1.20 14.88
C LEU A 197 2.50 -0.77 14.90
N ILE A 198 3.43 -1.75 14.90
CA ILE A 198 4.88 -1.52 14.83
C ILE A 198 5.25 -0.74 13.56
N ARG A 199 4.74 -1.15 12.40
CA ARG A 199 5.07 -0.53 11.09
C ARG A 199 4.54 0.89 10.94
N GLN A 200 3.56 1.29 11.74
CA GLN A 200 2.99 2.63 11.76
C GLN A 200 3.62 3.53 12.82
N ASP A 201 4.51 2.98 13.66
CA ASP A 201 5.15 3.74 14.71
C ASP A 201 6.10 4.81 14.11
N PRO A 202 5.92 6.09 14.44
CA PRO A 202 6.73 7.15 13.86
C PRO A 202 8.17 7.13 14.35
N GLN A 203 8.46 6.66 15.57
CA GLN A 203 9.84 6.52 16.05
C GLN A 203 10.56 5.42 15.27
N TYR A 204 9.86 4.31 15.01
CA TYR A 204 10.39 3.25 14.18
C TYR A 204 10.68 3.71 12.74
N TRP A 205 9.75 4.46 12.15
CA TRP A 205 9.96 5.07 10.83
C TRP A 205 11.15 6.06 10.83
N MET A 206 11.24 6.95 11.82
CA MET A 206 12.33 7.94 11.92
C MET A 206 13.70 7.26 12.06
N LEU A 207 13.79 6.22 12.88
CA LEU A 207 15.01 5.44 13.06
C LEU A 207 15.45 4.82 11.74
N TYR A 208 14.51 4.23 11.00
CA TYR A 208 14.75 3.67 9.68
C TYR A 208 15.26 4.71 8.68
N VAL A 209 14.64 5.89 8.63
CA VAL A 209 15.09 7.00 7.77
C VAL A 209 16.50 7.45 8.17
N ALA A 210 16.77 7.62 9.46
CA ALA A 210 18.07 8.06 9.95
C ALA A 210 19.18 7.05 9.60
N MET A 211 18.91 5.75 9.74
CA MET A 211 19.93 4.71 9.56
C MET A 211 20.16 4.33 8.10
N ARG A 212 19.20 4.59 7.19
CA ARG A 212 19.39 4.29 5.75
C ARG A 212 20.49 5.17 5.15
N PRO A 213 21.40 4.61 4.33
CA PRO A 213 22.49 5.37 3.72
C PRO A 213 22.06 6.56 2.85
N ASP A 214 20.84 6.54 2.32
CA ASP A 214 20.28 7.63 1.49
C ASP A 214 19.31 8.56 2.23
N HIS A 215 19.08 8.29 3.52
CA HIS A 215 18.06 8.93 4.37
C HIS A 215 16.69 9.15 3.71
N ASN A 216 16.32 8.27 2.78
CA ASN A 216 15.13 8.50 1.98
C ASN A 216 13.87 8.24 2.83
N GLN A 217 13.07 9.28 2.96
CA GLN A 217 11.85 9.31 3.77
C GLN A 217 10.68 8.51 3.18
N ARG A 218 10.76 8.16 1.89
CA ARG A 218 9.73 7.41 1.18
C ARG A 218 9.96 5.92 1.37
N LEU A 219 9.64 5.45 2.57
CA LEU A 219 9.75 4.03 2.92
C LEU A 219 8.54 3.25 2.41
N VAL A 220 8.80 2.01 1.99
CA VAL A 220 7.76 1.04 1.65
C VAL A 220 7.83 -0.07 2.68
N SER A 221 6.74 -0.27 3.41
CA SER A 221 6.64 -1.38 4.35
C SER A 221 6.48 -2.69 3.58
N TYR A 222 7.42 -3.61 3.73
CA TYR A 222 7.36 -4.96 3.16
C TYR A 222 6.80 -5.95 4.20
N PRO A 223 5.61 -6.55 3.99
CA PRO A 223 5.09 -7.56 4.90
C PRO A 223 5.98 -8.80 4.90
N TYR A 224 6.49 -9.16 6.07
CA TYR A 224 7.30 -10.37 6.27
C TYR A 224 6.71 -11.24 7.37
N TYR A 225 6.99 -12.54 7.31
CA TYR A 225 6.51 -13.49 8.32
C TYR A 225 7.29 -13.35 9.62
N THR A 226 6.71 -13.83 10.72
CA THR A 226 7.33 -13.75 12.05
C THR A 226 8.07 -15.05 12.41
N LYS A 227 8.88 -14.98 13.46
CA LYS A 227 9.55 -16.11 14.09
C LYS A 227 9.00 -16.28 15.51
N PHE A 228 8.52 -17.47 15.82
CA PHE A 228 8.04 -17.92 17.13
C PHE A 228 8.72 -19.23 17.53
N ALA A 229 10.04 -19.16 17.67
CA ALA A 229 10.86 -20.30 18.05
C ALA A 229 10.63 -20.68 19.53
N ARG A 230 10.58 -21.98 19.80
CA ARG A 230 10.55 -22.55 21.15
C ARG A 230 11.84 -23.35 21.41
N PRO A 231 12.18 -23.64 22.68
CA PRO A 231 13.32 -24.49 22.99
C PRO A 231 13.27 -25.80 22.18
N GLY A 232 14.38 -26.13 21.51
CA GLY A 232 14.49 -27.30 20.63
C GLY A 232 14.34 -27.00 19.13
N ASP A 233 13.86 -25.81 18.74
CA ASP A 233 13.81 -25.42 17.32
C ASP A 233 15.22 -25.14 16.76
N SER A 234 15.56 -25.75 15.62
CA SER A 234 16.80 -25.43 14.89
C SER A 234 16.59 -24.21 14.00
N THR A 235 17.13 -23.06 14.41
CA THR A 235 16.84 -21.78 13.75
C THR A 235 18.05 -21.04 13.17
N VAL A 236 19.27 -21.56 13.34
CA VAL A 236 20.51 -20.88 12.98
C VAL A 236 20.96 -21.27 11.57
N PHE A 237 21.29 -20.28 10.75
CA PHE A 237 22.02 -20.42 9.49
C PHE A 237 22.61 -19.06 9.10
N ARG A 238 23.85 -19.05 8.59
CA ARG A 238 24.53 -17.84 8.13
C ARG A 238 24.40 -17.71 6.62
N HIS A 239 23.97 -16.55 6.16
CA HIS A 239 23.84 -16.22 4.75
C HIS A 239 23.79 -14.69 4.59
N MET A 240 24.03 -14.24 3.36
CA MET A 240 23.81 -12.84 2.97
C MET A 240 22.57 -12.77 2.09
N ASP A 241 21.57 -12.00 2.49
CA ASP A 241 20.32 -11.78 1.75
C ASP A 241 20.48 -10.70 0.65
N MET A 242 21.56 -10.78 -0.13
CA MET A 242 21.83 -9.84 -1.21
C MET A 242 22.43 -10.55 -2.43
N ASN A 243 21.92 -10.20 -3.62
CA ASN A 243 22.52 -10.59 -4.88
C ASN A 243 23.78 -9.75 -5.13
N ILE A 244 24.93 -10.19 -4.61
CA ILE A 244 26.19 -9.44 -4.67
C ILE A 244 26.60 -9.07 -6.11
N PRO A 245 26.56 -9.97 -7.11
CA PRO A 245 26.85 -9.58 -8.50
C PRO A 245 25.96 -8.45 -9.04
N GLU A 246 24.65 -8.51 -8.80
CA GLU A 246 23.72 -7.47 -9.25
C GLU A 246 23.95 -6.15 -8.51
N PHE A 247 24.22 -6.21 -7.21
CA PHE A 247 24.58 -5.04 -6.41
C PHE A 247 25.86 -4.38 -6.94
N LEU A 248 26.93 -5.13 -7.19
CA LEU A 248 28.18 -4.58 -7.73
C LEU A 248 27.99 -3.95 -9.12
N ALA A 249 27.10 -4.51 -9.94
CA ALA A 249 26.83 -4.00 -11.29
C ALA A 249 25.92 -2.77 -11.31
N THR A 250 24.99 -2.65 -10.36
CA THR A 250 23.87 -1.68 -10.45
C THR A 250 23.67 -0.81 -9.22
N SER A 251 24.38 -1.10 -8.12
CA SER A 251 24.12 -0.59 -6.76
C SER A 251 22.71 -0.87 -6.23
N ARG A 252 21.93 -1.72 -6.91
CA ARG A 252 20.57 -2.06 -6.51
C ARG A 252 20.61 -2.78 -5.16
N GLY A 253 19.83 -2.26 -4.21
CA GLY A 253 19.71 -2.83 -2.87
C GLY A 253 20.72 -2.29 -1.86
N GLY A 254 21.65 -1.40 -2.24
CA GLY A 254 22.66 -0.84 -1.32
C GLY A 254 22.09 -0.05 -0.14
N ASN A 255 20.86 0.44 -0.26
CA ASN A 255 20.19 1.21 0.80
C ASN A 255 19.16 0.37 1.58
N ILE A 256 19.17 -0.96 1.42
CA ILE A 256 18.29 -1.87 2.17
C ILE A 256 18.90 -2.07 3.55
N ILE A 257 18.06 -1.94 4.57
CA ILE A 257 18.36 -2.38 5.94
C ILE A 257 17.48 -3.61 6.19
N GLN A 258 18.06 -4.62 6.84
CA GLN A 258 17.31 -5.74 7.40
C GLN A 258 17.25 -5.58 8.91
N GLU A 259 16.11 -5.90 9.48
CA GLU A 259 15.89 -5.79 10.90
C GLU A 259 14.98 -6.90 11.43
N SER A 260 14.95 -7.01 12.75
CA SER A 260 13.94 -7.80 13.45
C SER A 260 13.54 -7.10 14.73
N VAL A 261 12.24 -7.12 15.04
CA VAL A 261 11.73 -6.64 16.32
C VAL A 261 11.55 -7.85 17.23
N SER A 262 12.25 -7.84 18.37
CA SER A 262 12.01 -8.82 19.43
C SER A 262 10.85 -8.39 20.32
N LEU A 263 9.95 -9.33 20.61
CA LEU A 263 8.79 -9.14 21.49
C LEU A 263 8.96 -9.86 22.83
N ASP A 264 10.09 -10.53 23.01
CA ASP A 264 10.53 -11.22 24.21
C ASP A 264 12.01 -10.93 24.47
N ASP A 265 12.47 -11.26 25.68
CA ASP A 265 13.89 -11.20 26.02
C ASP A 265 14.64 -12.32 25.30
N LYS A 266 15.46 -11.95 24.30
CA LYS A 266 16.37 -12.90 23.65
C LYS A 266 17.53 -13.21 24.57
N THR A 267 17.73 -14.48 24.87
CA THR A 267 18.90 -14.97 25.61
C THR A 267 19.72 -15.88 24.71
N ALA A 268 21.00 -16.05 25.01
CA ALA A 268 21.85 -17.01 24.27
C ALA A 268 21.25 -18.43 24.25
N ALA A 269 20.47 -18.79 25.26
CA ALA A 269 19.77 -20.07 25.35
C ALA A 269 18.54 -20.19 24.41
N THR A 270 17.98 -19.08 23.90
CA THR A 270 16.78 -19.07 23.04
C THR A 270 17.07 -18.84 21.55
N GLY A 271 18.35 -18.80 21.15
CA GLY A 271 18.77 -18.73 19.75
C GLY A 271 18.64 -17.34 19.14
N CYS A 272 19.55 -16.43 19.53
CA CYS A 272 19.66 -15.08 18.99
C CYS A 272 20.04 -15.05 17.51
N THR A 273 19.71 -13.95 16.84
CA THR A 273 20.26 -13.64 15.50
C THR A 273 21.76 -13.42 15.62
N GLU A 274 22.53 -14.03 14.72
CA GLU A 274 23.96 -13.77 14.55
C GLU A 274 24.15 -12.84 13.34
N ILE A 275 25.07 -11.89 13.46
CA ILE A 275 25.46 -10.94 12.40
C ILE A 275 26.89 -11.29 11.96
#